data_AF-A0A640TD28-F1
#
_entry.id   AF-A0A640TD28-F1
#
_cell.length_a   1.000
_cell.length_b   1.000
_cell.length_c   1.000
_cell.angle_alpha   90.00
_cell.angle_beta   90.00
_cell.angle_gamma   90.00
#
_symmetry.space_group_name_H-M   'P 1'
#
loop_
_entity.id
_entity.type
_entity.pdbx_description
1 polymer ?
#
loop_
_entity_poly.entity_id
_entity_poly.type
_entity_poly.pdbx_seq_one_letter_code
_entity_poly.pdbx_strand_id
1 'polypeptide(L)'
;MRSLDEAVDWFSSLDEGGQDSVLREIVLYLIQVHVNAQDGRDGLTSSGVKATMTPAVLIVREPILEQVGKIASLPPNEHLKAFRVLLSTFAVADTRRRETECRGTCSHAWHNLS
;
A
#
# COMPACT_ATOMS: atom_id res chain seq x y z
N MET A 1 11.59 -9.26 7.58
CA MET A 1 10.55 -8.25 7.34
C MET A 1 11.14 -6.93 7.79
N ARG A 2 11.29 -5.95 6.89
CA ARG A 2 11.72 -4.59 7.29
C ARG A 2 10.56 -3.95 8.04
N SER A 3 10.85 -3.15 9.06
CA SER A 3 9.77 -2.39 9.73
C SER A 3 9.17 -1.34 8.78
N LEU A 4 7.94 -0.90 9.07
CA LEU A 4 7.33 0.19 8.31
C LEU A 4 8.20 1.45 8.33
N ASP A 5 8.87 1.72 9.45
CA ASP A 5 9.73 2.91 9.60
C ASP A 5 11.02 2.78 8.76
N GLU A 6 11.64 1.60 8.71
CA GLU A 6 12.78 1.36 7.80
C GLU A 6 12.39 1.51 6.32
N ALA A 7 11.19 1.05 5.94
CA ALA A 7 10.68 1.22 4.59
C ALA A 7 10.41 2.71 4.27
N VAL A 8 9.91 3.45 5.26
CA VAL A 8 9.65 4.89 5.15
C VAL A 8 10.94 5.70 5.04
N ASP A 9 11.97 5.36 5.79
CA ASP A 9 13.29 6.01 5.71
C ASP A 9 13.91 5.80 4.32
N TRP A 10 13.86 4.57 3.82
CA TRP A 10 14.29 4.27 2.45
C TRP A 10 13.49 5.05 1.41
N PHE A 11 12.16 5.04 1.48
CA PHE A 11 11.30 5.76 0.55
C PHE A 11 11.56 7.28 0.57
N SER A 12 11.79 7.84 1.76
CA SER A 12 12.09 9.26 1.95
C SER A 12 13.44 9.68 1.37
N SER A 13 14.35 8.73 1.17
CA SER A 13 15.67 8.98 0.54
C SER A 13 15.62 9.06 -0.99
N LEU A 14 14.49 8.67 -1.61
CA LEU A 14 14.29 8.74 -3.05
C LEU A 14 13.95 10.17 -3.48
N ASP A 15 14.27 10.51 -4.73
CA ASP A 15 13.75 11.71 -5.38
C ASP A 15 12.26 11.57 -5.72
N GLU A 16 11.63 12.67 -6.12
CA GLU A 16 10.18 12.69 -6.42
C GLU A 16 9.79 11.65 -7.48
N GLY A 17 10.63 11.46 -8.51
CA GLY A 17 10.41 10.48 -9.57
C GLY A 17 10.52 9.03 -9.08
N GLY A 18 11.49 8.75 -8.20
CA GLY A 18 11.62 7.46 -7.53
C GLY A 18 10.43 7.15 -6.63
N GLN A 19 9.96 8.14 -5.87
CA GLN A 19 8.77 7.99 -5.03
C GLN A 19 7.51 7.69 -5.85
N ASP A 20 7.26 8.43 -6.93
CA ASP A 20 6.14 8.20 -7.85
C ASP A 20 6.20 6.78 -8.46
N SER A 21 7.39 6.36 -8.88
CA SER A 21 7.60 5.01 -9.44
C SER A 21 7.26 3.91 -8.44
N VAL A 22 7.70 4.05 -7.18
CA VAL A 22 7.41 3.08 -6.12
C VAL A 22 5.93 3.06 -5.77
N LEU A 23 5.26 4.22 -5.69
CA LEU A 23 3.82 4.27 -5.41
C LEU A 23 3.01 3.54 -6.49
N ARG A 24 3.36 3.73 -7.77
CA ARG A 24 2.72 3.02 -8.89
C ARG A 24 2.97 1.52 -8.82
N GLU A 25 4.17 1.11 -8.47
CA GLU A 25 4.52 -0.30 -8.31
C GLU A 25 3.69 -0.98 -7.20
N ILE A 26 3.54 -0.32 -6.05
CA ILE A 26 2.69 -0.83 -4.96
C ILE A 26 1.23 -0.96 -5.41
N VAL A 27 0.71 -0.03 -6.22
CA VAL A 27 -0.65 -0.15 -6.78
C VAL A 27 -0.78 -1.39 -7.66
N LEU A 28 0.21 -1.69 -8.49
CA LEU A 28 0.20 -2.92 -9.30
C LEU A 28 0.19 -4.18 -8.43
N TYR A 29 0.90 -4.16 -7.30
CA TYR A 29 0.86 -5.27 -6.35
C TYR A 29 -0.49 -5.37 -5.64
N LEU A 30 -1.09 -4.25 -5.22
CA LEU A 30 -2.43 -4.21 -4.63
C LEU A 30 -3.50 -4.81 -5.55
N ILE A 31 -3.39 -4.58 -6.86
CA ILE A 31 -4.27 -5.20 -7.86
C ILE A 31 -4.04 -6.72 -7.90
N GLN A 32 -2.79 -7.17 -7.96
CA GLN A 32 -2.45 -8.61 -8.02
C GLN A 32 -2.84 -9.39 -6.76
N VAL A 33 -2.82 -8.74 -5.59
CA VAL A 33 -3.28 -9.37 -4.34
C VAL A 33 -4.80 -9.35 -4.16
N HIS A 34 -5.52 -8.79 -5.13
CA HIS A 34 -6.97 -8.60 -5.08
C HIS A 34 -7.37 -7.81 -3.82
N VAL A 35 -6.78 -6.62 -3.63
CA VAL A 35 -7.11 -5.75 -2.51
C VAL A 35 -8.62 -5.47 -2.47
N ASN A 36 -9.20 -5.52 -1.27
CA ASN A 36 -10.59 -5.17 -1.02
C ASN A 36 -10.71 -4.03 0.01
N ALA A 37 -11.92 -3.48 0.15
CA ALA A 37 -12.19 -2.35 1.04
C ALA A 37 -11.87 -2.62 2.52
N GLN A 38 -11.93 -3.89 2.97
CA GLN A 38 -11.58 -4.25 4.34
C GLN A 38 -10.06 -4.18 4.55
N ASP A 39 -9.27 -4.68 3.59
CA ASP A 39 -7.80 -4.55 3.64
C ASP A 39 -7.37 -3.08 3.74
N GLY A 40 -8.06 -2.17 3.02
CA GLY A 40 -7.80 -0.74 3.07
C GLY A 40 -8.06 -0.12 4.45
N ARG A 41 -9.12 -0.55 5.14
CA ARG A 41 -9.44 -0.10 6.51
C ARG A 41 -8.42 -0.61 7.53
N ASP A 42 -8.06 -1.88 7.43
CA ASP A 42 -7.12 -2.52 8.36
C ASP A 42 -5.69 -2.02 8.13
N GLY A 43 -5.32 -1.82 6.86
CA GLY A 43 -4.06 -1.18 6.45
C GLY A 43 -3.95 0.26 6.96
N LEU A 44 -5.01 1.06 6.88
CA LEU A 44 -5.03 2.41 7.44
C LEU A 44 -4.74 2.40 8.95
N THR A 45 -5.36 1.49 9.70
CA THR A 45 -5.15 1.33 11.14
C THR A 45 -3.68 1.08 11.49
N SER A 46 -2.98 0.33 10.64
CA SER A 46 -1.57 -0.03 10.81
C SER A 46 -0.59 1.01 10.25
N SER A 47 -1.06 1.98 9.46
CA SER A 47 -0.21 2.93 8.72
C SER A 47 0.37 4.08 9.56
N GLY A 48 -0.23 4.37 10.72
CA GLY A 48 0.08 5.56 11.53
C GLY A 48 -0.34 6.89 10.89
N VAL A 49 -1.06 6.88 9.76
CA VAL A 49 -1.57 8.08 9.10
C VAL A 49 -2.92 8.48 9.71
N LYS A 50 -3.08 9.77 10.03
CA LYS A 50 -4.35 10.30 10.54
C LYS A 50 -5.47 10.09 9.51
N ALA A 51 -6.63 9.62 9.97
CA ALA A 51 -7.79 9.33 9.11
C ALA A 51 -8.30 10.53 8.28
N THR A 52 -7.96 11.76 8.68
CA THR A 52 -8.34 12.99 7.96
C THR A 52 -7.41 13.34 6.80
N MET A 53 -6.27 12.65 6.65
CA MET A 53 -5.35 12.88 5.54
C MET A 53 -5.92 12.33 4.23
N THR A 54 -5.65 13.00 3.12
CA THR A 54 -6.18 12.64 1.79
C THR A 54 -6.03 11.15 1.44
N PRO A 55 -4.85 10.51 1.53
CA PRO A 55 -4.72 9.09 1.21
C PRO A 55 -5.52 8.18 2.15
N ALA A 56 -5.66 8.56 3.42
CA ALA A 56 -6.46 7.82 4.39
C ALA A 56 -7.96 7.90 4.09
N VAL A 57 -8.44 9.05 3.62
CA VAL A 57 -9.83 9.22 3.18
C VAL A 57 -10.11 8.42 1.91
N LEU A 58 -9.15 8.35 0.98
CA LEU A 58 -9.32 7.61 -0.27
C LEU A 58 -9.28 6.10 -0.07
N ILE A 59 -8.39 5.56 0.76
CA ILE A 59 -8.18 4.11 0.87
C ILE A 59 -9.38 3.35 1.43
N VAL A 60 -10.24 4.03 2.19
CA VAL A 60 -11.46 3.46 2.79
C VAL A 60 -12.71 3.63 1.92
N ARG A 61 -12.59 4.28 0.75
CA ARG A 61 -13.70 4.50 -0.19
C ARG A 61 -13.77 3.40 -1.24
N GLU A 62 -14.98 3.17 -1.73
CA GLU A 62 -15.25 2.26 -2.85
C GLU A 62 -15.50 3.04 -4.15
N PRO A 63 -15.16 2.46 -5.32
CA PRO A 63 -14.47 1.18 -5.52
C PRO A 63 -12.96 1.31 -5.25
N ILE A 64 -12.40 0.40 -4.44
CA ILE A 64 -11.02 0.55 -3.92
C ILE A 64 -9.95 0.56 -5.03
N LEU A 65 -10.14 -0.20 -6.11
CA LEU A 65 -9.19 -0.24 -7.22
C LEU A 65 -9.02 1.12 -7.91
N GLU A 66 -10.09 1.91 -8.01
CA GLU A 66 -9.98 3.29 -8.49
C GLU A 66 -9.28 4.19 -7.48
N GLN A 67 -9.51 3.98 -6.18
CA GLN A 67 -8.94 4.84 -5.15
C GLN A 67 -7.44 4.64 -4.98
N VAL A 68 -6.93 3.41 -5.05
CA VAL A 68 -5.49 3.15 -4.97
C VAL A 68 -4.73 3.82 -6.13
N GLY A 69 -5.32 3.84 -7.33
CA GLY A 69 -4.77 4.60 -8.47
C GLY A 69 -4.75 6.11 -8.22
N LYS A 70 -5.83 6.67 -7.65
CA LYS A 70 -5.87 8.09 -7.26
C LYS A 70 -4.85 8.43 -6.19
N ILE A 71 -4.63 7.55 -5.21
CA ILE A 71 -3.63 7.74 -4.15
C ILE A 71 -2.22 7.83 -4.73
N ALA A 72 -1.86 6.94 -5.68
CA ALA A 72 -0.55 6.99 -6.33
C ALA A 72 -0.36 8.20 -7.26
N SER A 73 -1.43 8.92 -7.60
CA SER A 73 -1.40 10.15 -8.42
C SER A 73 -1.51 11.43 -7.59
N LEU A 74 -1.45 11.34 -6.26
CA LEU A 74 -1.45 12.51 -5.38
C LEU A 74 -0.17 13.34 -5.57
N PRO A 75 -0.20 14.66 -5.29
CA PRO A 75 0.97 15.51 -5.43
C PRO A 75 2.13 15.11 -4.49
N PRO A 76 3.39 15.50 -4.78
CA PRO A 76 4.57 15.05 -4.02
C PRO A 76 4.51 15.25 -2.51
N ASN A 77 3.87 16.32 -2.03
CA ASN A 77 3.68 16.58 -0.60
C ASN A 77 2.79 15.54 0.13
N GLU A 78 2.09 14.68 -0.61
CA GLU A 78 1.30 13.57 -0.10
C GLU A 78 2.02 12.21 -0.20
N HIS A 79 3.12 12.09 -0.96
CA HIS A 79 3.76 10.81 -1.26
C HIS A 79 4.10 9.98 -0.03
N LEU A 80 4.67 10.60 1.02
CA LEU A 80 5.02 9.88 2.25
C LEU A 80 3.79 9.26 2.93
N LYS A 81 2.67 9.99 2.94
CA LYS A 81 1.40 9.53 3.53
C LYS A 81 0.76 8.45 2.65
N ALA A 82 0.82 8.63 1.33
CA ALA A 82 0.38 7.65 0.35
C ALA A 82 1.15 6.33 0.50
N PHE A 83 2.48 6.39 0.61
CA PHE A 83 3.35 5.23 0.79
C PHE A 83 2.98 4.45 2.04
N ARG A 84 2.88 5.11 3.20
CA ARG A 84 2.50 4.45 4.47
C ARG A 84 1.15 3.74 4.36
N VAL A 85 0.15 4.38 3.75
CA VAL A 85 -1.19 3.82 3.58
C VAL A 85 -1.18 2.63 2.61
N LEU A 86 -0.58 2.78 1.43
CA LEU A 86 -0.58 1.75 0.40
C LEU A 86 0.25 0.53 0.82
N LEU A 87 1.44 0.73 1.40
CA LEU A 87 2.29 -0.37 1.86
C LEU A 87 1.63 -1.16 3.00
N SER A 88 1.04 -0.47 3.98
CA SER A 88 0.33 -1.14 5.08
C SER A 88 -0.90 -1.91 4.59
N THR A 89 -1.64 -1.34 3.62
CA THR A 89 -2.76 -2.04 2.97
C THR A 89 -2.29 -3.26 2.20
N PHE A 90 -1.16 -3.16 1.50
CA PHE A 90 -0.56 -4.27 0.78
C PHE A 90 -0.18 -5.40 1.73
N ALA A 91 0.48 -5.10 2.86
CA ALA A 91 0.85 -6.11 3.85
C ALA A 91 -0.36 -6.88 4.40
N VAL A 92 -1.47 -6.19 4.66
CA VAL A 92 -2.73 -6.84 5.08
C VAL A 92 -3.31 -7.72 3.97
N ALA A 93 -3.45 -7.17 2.76
CA ALA A 93 -4.04 -7.89 1.63
C ALA A 93 -3.21 -9.12 1.23
N ASP A 94 -1.89 -9.00 1.25
CA ASP A 94 -0.96 -10.09 0.99
C ASP A 94 -1.07 -11.19 2.07
N THR A 95 -1.10 -10.83 3.35
CA THR A 95 -1.29 -11.79 4.45
C THR A 95 -2.58 -12.57 4.25
N ARG A 96 -3.71 -11.88 4.02
CA ARG A 96 -4.99 -12.51 3.71
C ARG A 96 -4.90 -13.46 2.52
N ARG A 97 -4.25 -13.03 1.43
CA ARG A 97 -4.10 -13.84 0.22
C ARG A 97 -3.28 -15.10 0.46
N ARG A 98 -2.20 -15.02 1.25
CA ARG A 98 -1.38 -16.18 1.63
C ARG A 98 -2.19 -17.23 2.38
N GLU A 99 -3.01 -16.78 3.32
CA GLU A 99 -3.82 -17.65 4.18
C GLU A 99 -5.01 -18.26 3.44
N THR A 100 -5.65 -17.52 2.53
CA THR A 100 -6.92 -17.93 1.93
C THR A 100 -6.78 -18.57 0.55
N GLU A 101 -5.92 -18.02 -0.31
CA GLU A 101 -5.81 -18.40 -1.73
C GLU A 101 -4.55 -19.23 -2.00
N CYS A 102 -3.38 -18.72 -1.62
CA CYS A 102 -2.11 -19.35 -1.98
C CYS A 102 -1.80 -20.60 -1.16
N ARG A 103 -2.10 -20.61 0.15
CA ARG A 103 -1.88 -21.75 1.07
C ARG A 103 -0.49 -22.40 0.93
N GLY A 104 0.55 -21.58 0.72
CA GLY A 104 1.94 -22.03 0.57
C GLY A 104 2.35 -22.51 -0.83
N THR A 105 1.49 -22.40 -1.85
CA THR A 105 1.78 -22.86 -3.23
C THR A 105 2.22 -21.74 -4.20
N CYS A 106 2.09 -20.48 -3.79
CA CYS A 106 2.50 -19.32 -4.60
C CYS A 106 3.99 -19.00 -4.42
N SER A 107 4.66 -18.61 -5.52
CA SER A 107 6.07 -18.18 -5.53
C SER A 107 6.26 -16.76 -6.07
N HIS A 108 5.26 -15.89 -5.90
CA HIS A 108 5.33 -14.53 -6.42
C HIS A 108 6.41 -13.70 -5.73
N ALA A 109 7.17 -12.93 -6.51
CA ALA A 109 8.25 -12.10 -5.98
C ALA A 109 7.76 -11.03 -4.98
N TRP A 110 6.53 -10.52 -5.16
CA TRP A 110 5.95 -9.50 -4.27
C TRP A 110 5.62 -10.01 -2.87
N HIS A 111 5.61 -11.33 -2.62
CA HIS A 111 5.57 -11.86 -1.25
C HIS A 111 6.82 -11.48 -0.41
N ASN A 112 7.89 -10.97 -1.00
CA ASN A 112 9.06 -10.56 -0.21
C ASN A 112 9.07 -9.06 0.12
N LEU A 113 7.98 -8.34 -0.17
CA LEU A 113 7.85 -6.91 0.04
C LEU A 113 7.08 -6.53 1.32
N SER A 114 6.32 -7.48 1.87
CA SER A 114 5.50 -7.36 3.08
C SER A 114 6.16 -8.02 4.29
#